data_AF-A0A2N3FE75-F1
#
_entry.id   AF-A0A2N3FE75-F1
#
_cell.length_a   1.000
_cell.length_b   1.000
_cell.length_c   1.000
_cell.angle_alpha   90.00
_cell.angle_beta   90.00
_cell.angle_gamma   90.00
#
_symmetry.space_group_name_H-M   'P 1'
#
loop_
_entity.id
_entity.type
_entity.pdbx_description
1 polymer ?
#
loop_
_entity_poly.entity_id
_entity_poly.type
_entity_poly.pdbx_seq_one_letter_code
_entity_poly.pdbx_strand_id
1 'polypeptide(L)'
;MRRAFTLIELLIVVAIIAILAAIAVPNFLEAQTRSKVSRAKADMRSLTTAIESYAVDNNVYPPLVAKNSPLVLSGSGAINGPSCFFAGTPGVSSRYLWVTTPISYIT
;
A
#
# COMPACT_ATOMS: atom_id res chain seq x y z
N MET A 1 -2.15 8.17 57.09
CA MET A 1 -3.46 8.58 56.53
C MET A 1 -3.44 8.32 55.03
N ARG A 2 -4.26 7.38 54.52
CA ARG A 2 -4.37 7.13 53.07
C ARG A 2 -5.37 8.14 52.50
N ARG A 3 -4.93 9.01 51.59
CA ARG A 3 -5.85 9.84 50.79
C ARG A 3 -6.58 8.91 49.83
N ALA A 4 -7.90 8.87 49.95
CA ALA A 4 -8.76 8.19 48.98
C ALA A 4 -8.93 9.10 47.77
N PHE A 5 -8.68 8.57 46.57
CA PHE A 5 -9.02 9.22 45.31
C PHE A 5 -10.51 9.50 45.28
N THR A 6 -10.90 10.74 44.96
CA THR A 6 -12.31 11.05 44.80
C THR A 6 -12.78 10.53 43.44
N LEU A 7 -14.00 9.98 43.39
CA LEU A 7 -14.58 9.52 42.12
C LEU A 7 -14.74 10.68 41.12
N ILE A 8 -14.94 11.90 41.63
CA ILE A 8 -15.06 13.09 40.80
C ILE A 8 -13.74 13.51 40.16
N GLU A 9 -12.59 13.35 40.84
CA GLU A 9 -11.27 13.57 40.25
C GLU A 9 -11.04 12.63 39.07
N LEU A 10 -11.39 11.35 39.20
CA LEU A 10 -11.22 10.40 38.11
C LEU A 10 -12.18 10.70 36.95
N LEU A 11 -13.42 11.09 37.26
CA LEU A 11 -14.46 11.38 36.27
C LEU A 11 -14.08 12.55 35.35
N ILE A 12 -13.57 13.66 35.90
CA ILE A 12 -13.14 14.79 35.07
C ILE A 12 -11.94 14.44 34.20
N VAL A 13 -11.04 13.58 34.67
CA VAL A 13 -9.84 13.17 33.93
C VAL A 13 -10.23 12.35 32.70
N VAL A 14 -11.09 11.34 32.86
CA VAL A 14 -11.53 10.53 31.71
C VAL A 14 -12.37 11.35 30.73
N ALA A 15 -13.13 12.34 31.21
CA ALA A 15 -13.87 13.26 30.36
C ALA A 15 -12.95 14.11 29.47
N ILE A 16 -11.87 14.66 30.02
CA ILE A 16 -10.89 15.45 29.25
C ILE A 16 -10.12 14.55 28.26
N ILE A 17 -9.70 13.34 28.68
CA ILE A 17 -9.01 12.39 27.80
C ILE A 17 -9.93 11.99 26.62
N ALA A 18 -11.24 11.80 26.86
CA ALA A 18 -12.19 11.47 25.80
C ALA A 18 -12.29 12.59 24.74
N ILE A 19 -12.32 13.86 25.16
CA ILE A 19 -12.35 15.01 24.24
C ILE A 19 -11.06 15.09 23.41
N LEU A 20 -9.90 14.92 24.06
CA LEU A 20 -8.61 14.93 23.37
C LEU A 20 -8.48 13.76 22.39
N ALA A 21 -8.90 12.56 22.79
CA ALA A 21 -8.87 11.36 21.95
C ALA A 21 -9.79 11.51 20.73
N ALA A 22 -10.98 12.11 20.88
CA ALA A 22 -11.92 12.29 19.78
C ALA A 22 -11.34 13.10 18.61
N ILE A 23 -10.49 14.10 18.89
CA ILE A 23 -9.83 14.92 17.86
C ILE A 23 -8.52 14.27 17.39
N ALA A 24 -7.79 13.63 18.30
CA ALA A 24 -6.48 13.04 17.99
C ALA A 24 -6.58 11.78 17.13
N VAL A 25 -7.57 10.91 17.37
CA VAL A 25 -7.72 9.62 16.67
C VAL A 25 -7.91 9.78 15.14
N PRO A 26 -8.83 10.60 14.61
CA PRO A 26 -8.98 10.72 13.16
C PRO A 26 -7.72 11.28 12.49
N ASN A 27 -7.08 12.28 13.10
CA ASN A 27 -5.82 12.84 12.59
C ASN A 27 -4.68 11.81 12.60
N PHE A 28 -4.61 10.96 13.64
CA PHE A 28 -3.62 9.89 13.72
C PHE A 28 -3.82 8.83 12.63
N LEU A 29 -5.08 8.44 12.35
CA LEU A 29 -5.39 7.48 11.29
C LEU A 29 -5.00 8.02 9.90
N GLU A 30 -5.28 9.30 9.62
CA GLU A 30 -4.87 9.95 8.38
C GLU A 30 -3.33 10.06 8.26
N ALA A 31 -2.65 10.41 9.34
CA ALA A 31 -1.19 10.44 9.35
C ALA A 31 -0.59 9.04 9.08
N GLN A 32 -1.20 7.98 9.63
CA GLN A 32 -0.77 6.61 9.40
C GLN A 32 -0.96 6.20 7.93
N THR A 33 -2.12 6.47 7.32
CA THR A 33 -2.33 6.15 5.90
C THR A 33 -1.37 6.92 5.00
N ARG A 34 -1.14 8.21 5.28
CA ARG A 34 -0.15 9.04 4.57
C ARG A 34 1.27 8.46 4.68
N SER A 35 1.66 7.96 5.85
CA SER A 35 2.97 7.31 6.04
C SER A 35 3.10 6.02 5.21
N LYS A 36 2.05 5.19 5.16
CA LYS A 36 2.02 3.97 4.35
C LYS A 36 2.16 4.27 2.86
N VAL A 37 1.42 5.28 2.37
CA VAL A 37 1.51 5.73 0.97
C VAL A 37 2.90 6.30 0.66
N SER A 38 3.46 7.11 1.57
CA SER A 38 4.82 7.65 1.41
C SER A 38 5.86 6.55 1.31
N ARG A 39 5.76 5.51 2.15
CA ARG A 39 6.63 4.35 2.12
C ARG A 39 6.54 3.60 0.79
N ALA A 40 5.33 3.26 0.36
CA ALA A 40 5.12 2.58 -0.92
C ALA A 40 5.69 3.38 -2.11
N LYS A 41 5.55 4.73 -2.07
CA LYS A 41 6.14 5.61 -3.08
C LYS A 41 7.68 5.59 -3.06
N ALA A 42 8.30 5.51 -1.88
CA ALA A 42 9.75 5.38 -1.76
C ALA A 42 10.25 4.02 -2.28
N ASP A 43 9.52 2.95 -1.98
CA ASP A 43 9.82 1.60 -2.48
C ASP A 43 9.74 1.55 -4.01
N MET A 44 8.67 2.13 -4.60
CA MET A 44 8.52 2.23 -6.05
C MET A 44 9.67 2.99 -6.72
N ARG A 45 10.10 4.13 -6.15
CA ARG A 45 11.25 4.89 -6.68
C ARG A 45 12.53 4.05 -6.69
N SER A 46 12.76 3.30 -5.62
CA SER A 46 13.93 2.41 -5.50
C SER A 46 13.90 1.31 -6.57
N LEU A 47 12.72 0.74 -6.82
CA LEU A 47 12.53 -0.23 -7.91
C LEU A 47 12.74 0.38 -9.29
N THR A 48 12.20 1.59 -9.54
CA THR A 48 12.40 2.30 -10.80
C THR A 48 13.88 2.50 -11.09
N THR A 49 14.64 3.00 -10.12
CA THR A 49 16.10 3.19 -10.28
C THR A 49 16.83 1.88 -10.56
N ALA A 50 16.45 0.79 -9.89
CA ALA A 50 17.06 -0.53 -10.13
C ALA A 50 16.73 -1.09 -11.53
N ILE A 51 15.52 -0.85 -12.02
CA ILE A 51 15.09 -1.25 -13.37
C ILE A 51 15.81 -0.41 -14.42
N GLU A 52 15.94 0.90 -14.20
CA GLU A 52 16.67 1.82 -15.08
C GLU A 52 18.14 1.44 -15.15
N SER A 53 18.79 1.14 -14.02
CA SER A 53 20.20 0.69 -14.03
C SER A 53 20.37 -0.61 -14.81
N TYR A 54 19.46 -1.57 -14.65
CA TYR A 54 19.50 -2.82 -15.42
C TYR A 54 19.35 -2.57 -16.93
N ALA A 55 18.44 -1.66 -17.31
CA ALA A 55 18.20 -1.32 -18.70
C ALA A 55 19.41 -0.62 -19.34
N VAL A 56 20.13 0.22 -18.58
CA VAL A 56 21.40 0.83 -19.02
C VAL A 56 22.46 -0.25 -19.28
N ASP A 57 22.59 -1.22 -18.38
CA ASP A 57 23.63 -2.25 -18.49
C ASP A 57 23.35 -3.29 -19.58
N ASN A 58 22.09 -3.68 -19.76
CA ASN A 58 21.68 -4.79 -20.63
C ASN A 58 20.99 -4.34 -21.93
N ASN A 59 20.80 -3.03 -22.11
CA ASN A 59 20.06 -2.42 -23.22
C ASN A 59 18.63 -2.97 -23.41
N VAL A 60 18.08 -3.60 -22.37
CA VAL A 60 16.75 -4.23 -22.34
C VAL A 60 16.19 -4.15 -20.93
N TYR A 61 14.90 -3.92 -20.80
CA TYR A 61 14.22 -3.95 -19.50
C TYR A 61 14.14 -5.39 -18.95
N PRO A 62 14.18 -5.58 -17.62
CA PRO A 62 14.09 -6.89 -17.02
C PRO A 62 12.72 -7.54 -17.35
N PRO A 63 12.68 -8.84 -17.68
CA PRO A 63 11.44 -9.53 -17.97
C PRO A 63 10.54 -9.55 -16.72
N LEU A 64 9.23 -9.35 -16.91
CA LEU A 64 8.23 -9.38 -15.82
C LEU A 64 8.13 -10.74 -15.11
N VAL A 65 8.75 -11.78 -15.68
CA VAL A 65 8.68 -13.16 -15.23
C VAL A 65 10.06 -13.81 -15.40
N ALA A 66 10.52 -14.53 -14.36
CA ALA A 66 11.78 -15.26 -14.41
C ALA A 66 11.71 -16.35 -15.49
N LYS A 67 12.79 -16.54 -16.26
CA LYS A 67 12.86 -17.56 -17.33
C LYS A 67 12.46 -18.99 -16.87
N ASN A 68 12.53 -19.27 -15.57
CA ASN A 68 12.36 -20.60 -14.99
C ASN A 68 11.18 -20.70 -14.01
N SER A 69 10.33 -19.67 -13.91
CA SER A 69 9.16 -19.76 -13.02
C SER A 69 8.07 -20.65 -13.63
N PRO A 70 7.36 -21.47 -12.83
CA PRO A 70 6.24 -22.28 -13.32
C PRO A 70 5.06 -21.44 -13.84
N LEU A 71 5.10 -20.12 -13.62
CA LEU A 71 4.24 -19.15 -14.28
C LEU A 71 4.71 -18.96 -15.72
N VAL A 72 4.20 -19.79 -16.63
CA VAL A 72 4.31 -19.58 -18.08
C VAL A 72 3.52 -18.31 -18.43
N LEU A 73 4.21 -17.16 -18.54
CA LEU A 73 3.66 -16.00 -19.25
C LEU A 73 3.91 -16.22 -20.74
N SER A 74 3.17 -17.16 -21.35
CA SER A 74 3.01 -17.19 -22.81
C SER A 74 2.20 -15.96 -23.20
N GLY A 75 2.92 -14.86 -23.37
CA GLY A 75 2.40 -13.57 -23.79
C GLY A 75 3.24 -12.94 -24.89
N SER A 76 4.02 -13.73 -25.63
CA SER A 76 4.36 -13.39 -27.02
C SER A 76 3.29 -14.03 -27.92
N GLY A 77 2.14 -13.37 -28.06
CA GLY A 77 1.12 -13.74 -29.04
C GLY A 77 -0.26 -14.00 -28.45
N ALA A 78 -1.24 -13.28 -29.01
CA ALA A 78 -2.69 -13.48 -28.92
C ALA A 78 -3.39 -13.18 -27.58
N ILE A 79 -4.03 -12.02 -27.57
CA ILE A 79 -5.17 -11.54 -26.76
C ILE A 79 -6.45 -12.44 -26.79
N ASN A 80 -6.36 -13.73 -27.14
CA ASN A 80 -7.53 -14.60 -27.35
C ASN A 80 -7.49 -15.87 -26.48
N GLY A 81 -7.46 -15.67 -25.17
CA GLY A 81 -7.78 -16.69 -24.18
C GLY A 81 -8.37 -16.00 -22.95
N PRO A 82 -9.08 -16.70 -22.05
CA PRO A 82 -9.70 -16.10 -20.88
C PRO A 82 -8.61 -15.76 -19.87
N SER A 83 -7.85 -14.74 -20.23
CA SER A 83 -7.01 -14.03 -19.32
C SER A 83 -7.96 -13.30 -18.38
N CYS A 84 -7.58 -13.26 -17.11
CA CYS A 84 -8.06 -12.29 -16.14
C CYS A 84 -7.62 -10.87 -16.56
N PHE A 85 -7.90 -10.48 -17.81
CA PHE A 85 -7.98 -9.12 -18.30
C PHE A 85 -9.43 -8.73 -18.15
N PHE A 86 -9.72 -7.72 -17.33
CA PHE A 86 -10.94 -6.96 -17.56
C PHE A 86 -10.86 -6.41 -18.98
N ALA A 87 -11.75 -6.89 -19.85
CA ALA A 87 -11.89 -6.43 -21.21
C ALA A 87 -12.07 -4.90 -21.21
N GLY A 88 -11.08 -4.16 -21.72
CA GLY A 88 -11.18 -2.71 -21.91
C GLY A 88 -9.94 -1.87 -21.58
N THR A 89 -8.92 -2.41 -20.91
CA THR A 89 -7.67 -1.66 -20.65
C THR A 89 -6.45 -2.39 -21.25
N PRO A 90 -5.85 -1.86 -22.33
CA PRO A 90 -4.60 -2.40 -22.83
C PRO A 90 -3.49 -2.17 -21.79
N GLY A 91 -2.86 -3.26 -21.33
CA GLY A 91 -1.54 -3.21 -20.68
C GLY A 91 -1.49 -3.36 -19.15
N VAL A 92 -2.60 -3.60 -18.44
CA VAL A 92 -2.56 -3.76 -16.97
C VAL A 92 -3.06 -5.14 -16.56
N SER A 93 -2.17 -5.97 -15.99
CA SER A 93 -2.56 -7.26 -15.42
C SER A 93 -3.43 -7.05 -14.17
N SER A 94 -4.49 -7.84 -13.99
CA SER A 94 -5.40 -7.75 -12.82
C SER A 94 -4.72 -7.92 -11.46
N ARG A 95 -3.46 -8.33 -11.44
CA ARG A 95 -2.64 -8.43 -10.23
C ARG A 95 -2.09 -7.09 -9.75
N TYR A 96 -2.03 -6.08 -10.62
CA TYR A 96 -1.57 -4.72 -10.27
C TYR A 96 -2.72 -3.79 -9.83
N LEU A 97 -3.98 -4.17 -10.04
CA LEU A 97 -5.17 -3.41 -9.61
C LEU A 97 -5.23 -3.21 -8.08
N TRP A 98 -4.65 -4.13 -7.33
CA TRP A 98 -4.55 -4.11 -5.86
C TRP A 98 -3.41 -3.23 -5.34
N VAL A 99 -2.51 -2.76 -6.21
CA VAL A 99 -1.37 -1.91 -5.82
C VAL A 99 -1.67 -0.43 -6.06
N THR A 100 -2.54 -0.13 -7.04
CA THR A 100 -2.86 1.24 -7.46
C THR A 100 -4.08 1.84 -6.77
N THR A 101 -4.88 1.06 -6.06
CA THR A 101 -6.07 1.58 -5.37
C THR A 101 -5.76 1.94 -3.91
N PRO A 102 -6.14 3.15 -3.45
CA PRO A 102 -5.93 3.57 -2.05
C PRO A 102 -6.53 2.62 -1.01
N ILE A 103 -7.57 1.87 -1.38
CA ILE A 103 -8.30 0.92 -0.54
C ILE A 103 -7.39 -0.17 0.05
N SER A 104 -6.39 -0.65 -0.69
CA SER A 104 -5.50 -1.73 -0.21
C SER A 104 -4.55 -1.33 0.91
N TYR A 105 -4.42 -0.03 1.23
CA TYR A 105 -3.60 0.42 2.37
C TYR A 105 -4.40 0.57 3.68
N ILE A 106 -5.74 0.41 3.60
CA ILE A 106 -6.69 0.65 4.69
C ILE A 106 -7.21 -0.66 5.30
N THR A 107 -7.33 -1.74 4.52
CA THR A 107 -7.69 -3.09 4.99
C THR A 107 -6.46 -3.91 5.36
#